data_AF-A0A9E4S7G6-F1
#
_entry.id   AF-A0A9E4S7G6-F1
#
_cell.length_a   1.000
_cell.length_b   1.000
_cell.length_c   1.000
_cell.angle_alpha   90.00
_cell.angle_beta   90.00
_cell.angle_gamma   90.00
#
_symmetry.space_group_name_H-M   'P 1'
#
loop_
_entity.id
_entity.type
_entity.pdbx_description
1 polymer ?
#
loop_
_entity_poly.entity_id
_entity_poly.type
_entity_poly.pdbx_seq_one_letter_code
_entity_poly.pdbx_strand_id
1 'polypeptide(L)'
;MLELGTPAPSSLSSLFMQIRKAVIPAAGLGTRFLPVTMSVPKELLPIIDRPLLQYVIAEAAEAGVEEVIIVTSPGKESISDYFQPHAALEQRLAKSGEEGLLAKVGEATGLAKVSFVLQQEALGLGHAVLMAKDAVGNEPFVVILPDDIIANSPGA
;
A
#
# COMPACT_ATOMS: atom_id res chain seq x y z
N MET A 1 34.12 31.69 -24.97
CA MET A 1 32.67 31.47 -25.11
C MET A 1 32.49 29.97 -25.29
N LEU A 2 32.26 29.26 -24.18
CA LEU A 2 32.02 27.82 -24.15
C LEU A 2 30.51 27.64 -24.19
N GLU A 3 29.97 27.12 -25.29
CA GLU A 3 28.56 26.71 -25.34
C GLU A 3 28.39 25.44 -24.52
N LEU A 4 27.83 25.59 -23.32
CA LEU A 4 27.26 24.48 -22.57
C LEU A 4 25.98 24.08 -23.29
N GLY A 5 26.08 23.06 -24.14
CA GLY A 5 24.92 22.46 -24.80
C GLY A 5 23.90 22.02 -23.74
N THR A 6 22.67 22.51 -23.85
CA THR A 6 21.54 22.03 -23.05
C THR A 6 21.37 20.53 -23.27
N PRO A 7 21.36 19.70 -22.21
CA PRO A 7 21.19 18.27 -22.37
C PRO A 7 19.80 17.94 -22.95
N ALA A 8 19.74 16.94 -23.82
CA ALA A 8 18.48 16.44 -24.36
C ALA A 8 17.55 15.96 -23.21
N PRO A 9 16.22 16.14 -23.31
CA PRO A 9 15.28 15.78 -22.23
C PRO A 9 15.35 14.31 -21.81
N SER A 10 15.88 13.42 -22.66
CA SER A 10 16.13 12.00 -22.38
C SER A 10 17.31 11.72 -21.44
N SER A 11 18.14 12.71 -21.08
CA SER A 11 19.22 12.51 -20.10
C SER A 11 18.77 12.83 -18.66
N LEU A 12 17.69 13.59 -18.49
CA LEU A 12 17.12 13.91 -17.17
C LEU A 12 16.31 12.74 -16.58
N SER A 13 15.72 11.89 -17.42
CA SER A 13 15.05 10.66 -16.97
C SER A 13 16.03 9.66 -16.35
N SER A 14 17.32 9.71 -16.72
CA SER A 14 18.37 8.89 -16.10
C SER A 14 18.86 9.43 -14.74
N LEU A 15 18.56 10.71 -14.43
CA LEU A 15 18.96 11.37 -13.18
C LEU A 15 17.91 11.23 -12.06
N PHE A 16 16.67 10.89 -12.41
CA PHE A 16 15.62 10.57 -11.45
C PHE A 16 15.39 9.06 -11.44
N MET A 17 15.92 8.37 -10.43
CA MET A 17 15.59 6.96 -10.23
C MET A 17 14.07 6.85 -10.06
N GLN A 18 13.43 6.00 -10.88
CA GLN A 18 11.98 5.79 -10.83
C GLN A 18 11.60 5.21 -9.46
N ILE A 19 10.58 5.80 -8.82
CA ILE A 19 10.06 5.34 -7.53
C ILE A 19 9.20 4.10 -7.79
N ARG A 20 9.66 2.93 -7.36
CA ARG A 20 8.97 1.64 -7.56
C ARG A 20 8.43 1.03 -6.28
N LYS A 21 8.82 1.58 -5.11
CA LYS A 21 8.43 1.10 -3.78
C LYS A 21 7.66 2.13 -2.98
N ALA A 22 6.66 1.66 -2.25
CA ALA A 22 5.96 2.42 -1.23
C ALA A 22 6.07 1.74 0.13
N VAL A 23 6.22 2.52 1.19
CA VAL A 23 6.15 2.07 2.58
C VAL A 23 4.86 2.61 3.19
N ILE A 24 4.03 1.72 3.72
CA ILE A 24 2.77 2.07 4.40
C ILE A 24 2.88 1.72 5.89
N PRO A 25 3.00 2.72 6.77
CA PRO A 25 2.97 2.50 8.22
C PRO A 25 1.57 2.15 8.70
N ALA A 26 1.38 0.92 9.18
CA ALA A 26 0.12 0.34 9.62
C ALA A 26 0.19 -0.29 11.03
N ALA A 27 1.23 0.01 11.81
CA ALA A 27 1.47 -0.59 13.12
C ALA A 27 0.78 0.14 14.31
N GLY A 28 0.15 1.28 14.07
CA GLY A 28 -0.47 2.09 15.14
C GLY A 28 -1.75 1.48 15.71
N LEU A 29 -2.02 1.67 17.00
CA LEU A 29 -3.18 1.10 17.71
C LEU A 29 -4.54 1.66 17.26
N GLY A 30 -4.57 2.76 16.50
CA GLY A 30 -5.82 3.36 16.01
C GLY A 30 -6.73 3.89 17.12
N THR A 31 -6.16 4.41 18.22
CA THR A 31 -6.91 4.88 19.40
C THR A 31 -7.94 5.98 19.10
N ARG A 32 -7.71 6.77 18.04
CA ARG A 32 -8.65 7.79 17.55
C ARG A 32 -9.98 7.22 17.03
N PHE A 33 -10.01 5.93 16.70
CA PHE A 33 -11.16 5.23 16.12
C PHE A 33 -11.76 4.18 17.05
N LEU A 34 -11.40 4.22 18.34
CA LEU A 34 -12.06 3.40 19.34
C LEU A 34 -13.55 3.76 19.44
N PRO A 35 -14.45 2.78 19.70
CA PRO A 35 -14.16 1.40 20.08
C PRO A 35 -13.94 0.43 18.92
N VAL A 36 -14.16 0.84 17.66
CA VAL A 36 -14.13 -0.08 16.51
C VAL A 36 -12.74 -0.74 16.35
N THR A 37 -11.69 0.03 16.63
CA THR A 37 -10.31 -0.45 16.53
C THR A 37 -9.87 -1.43 17.61
N MET A 38 -10.74 -1.81 18.55
CA MET A 38 -10.46 -2.90 19.48
C MET A 38 -10.37 -4.27 18.79
N SER A 39 -11.06 -4.44 17.64
CA SER A 39 -11.09 -5.71 16.91
C SER A 39 -10.77 -5.58 15.42
N VAL A 40 -10.97 -4.39 14.84
CA VAL A 40 -10.71 -4.15 13.41
C VAL A 40 -9.59 -3.12 13.27
N PRO A 41 -8.42 -3.46 12.68
CA PRO A 41 -7.36 -2.48 12.43
C PRO A 41 -7.89 -1.25 11.71
N LYS A 42 -7.43 -0.04 12.07
CA LYS A 42 -7.93 1.20 11.45
C LYS A 42 -7.78 1.18 9.92
N GLU A 43 -6.74 0.52 9.44
CA GLU A 43 -6.40 0.38 8.02
C GLU A 43 -7.44 -0.44 7.23
N LEU A 44 -8.22 -1.27 7.93
CA LEU A 44 -9.31 -2.08 7.36
C LEU A 44 -10.70 -1.47 7.58
N LEU A 45 -10.79 -0.25 8.12
CA LEU A 45 -12.08 0.45 8.20
C LEU A 45 -12.59 0.75 6.78
N PRO A 46 -13.86 0.41 6.47
CA PRO A 46 -14.36 0.53 5.11
C PRO A 46 -14.80 1.96 4.78
N ILE A 47 -14.47 2.41 3.58
CA ILE A 47 -15.22 3.45 2.87
C ILE A 47 -16.08 2.73 1.84
N ILE A 48 -17.40 2.68 2.11
CA ILE A 48 -18.38 1.89 1.36
C ILE A 48 -18.06 0.39 1.45
N ASP A 49 -17.43 -0.19 0.44
CA ASP A 49 -17.16 -1.64 0.34
C ASP A 49 -15.66 -1.98 0.27
N ARG A 50 -14.77 -0.98 0.40
CA ARG A 50 -13.31 -1.15 0.33
C ARG A 50 -12.63 -0.58 1.57
N PRO A 51 -11.63 -1.25 2.16
CA PRO A 51 -10.86 -0.71 3.28
C PRO A 51 -9.97 0.46 2.85
N LEU A 52 -9.65 1.36 3.78
CA LEU A 52 -8.73 2.49 3.57
C LEU A 52 -7.43 2.07 2.86
N LEU A 53 -6.86 0.95 3.30
CA LEU A 53 -5.59 0.45 2.78
C LEU A 53 -5.65 0.05 1.30
N GLN A 54 -6.81 -0.42 0.81
CA GLN A 54 -6.98 -0.73 -0.62
C GLN A 54 -6.93 0.54 -1.47
N TYR A 55 -7.54 1.63 -1.02
CA TYR A 55 -7.50 2.92 -1.75
C TYR A 55 -6.07 3.43 -1.89
N VAL A 56 -5.30 3.41 -0.81
CA VAL A 56 -3.91 3.90 -0.83
C VAL A 56 -3.00 3.02 -1.69
N ILE A 57 -3.21 1.70 -1.68
CA ILE A 57 -2.43 0.79 -2.53
C ILE A 57 -2.81 0.97 -4.00
N ALA A 58 -4.08 1.18 -4.31
CA ALA A 58 -4.53 1.46 -5.67
C ALA A 58 -3.92 2.79 -6.18
N GLU A 59 -3.96 3.85 -5.37
CA GLU A 59 -3.32 5.13 -5.69
C GLU A 59 -1.82 4.98 -5.97
N ALA A 60 -1.11 4.24 -5.11
CA ALA A 60 0.30 3.95 -5.30
C ALA A 60 0.56 3.19 -6.61
N ALA A 61 -0.24 2.17 -6.90
CA ALA A 61 -0.13 1.37 -8.12
C ALA A 61 -0.41 2.20 -9.38
N GLU A 62 -1.43 3.07 -9.35
CA GLU A 62 -1.75 4.02 -10.43
C GLU A 62 -0.60 5.01 -10.67
N ALA A 63 0.15 5.37 -9.62
CA ALA A 63 1.35 6.21 -9.71
C ALA A 63 2.62 5.47 -10.18
N GLY A 64 2.53 4.17 -10.45
CA GLY A 64 3.64 3.35 -10.94
C GLY A 64 4.47 2.65 -9.87
N VAL A 65 3.98 2.57 -8.63
CA VAL A 65 4.57 1.72 -7.58
C VAL A 65 4.30 0.25 -7.91
N GLU A 66 5.33 -0.57 -7.86
CA GLU A 66 5.26 -2.00 -8.15
C GLU A 66 5.23 -2.85 -6.88
N GLU A 67 5.88 -2.38 -5.81
CA GLU A 67 5.96 -3.08 -4.53
C GLU A 67 5.55 -2.17 -3.37
N VAL A 68 4.61 -2.67 -2.57
CA VAL A 68 4.15 -2.03 -1.34
C VAL A 68 4.66 -2.83 -0.15
N ILE A 69 5.34 -2.14 0.76
CA ILE A 69 5.85 -2.68 2.01
C ILE A 69 4.98 -2.14 3.14
N ILE A 70 4.18 -3.01 3.74
CA ILE A 70 3.31 -2.65 4.85
C ILE A 70 4.03 -2.94 6.16
N VAL A 71 4.26 -1.89 6.95
CA VAL A 71 4.86 -2.01 8.27
C VAL A 71 3.74 -2.16 9.30
N THR A 72 3.47 -3.40 9.70
CA THR A 72 2.37 -3.76 10.62
C THR A 72 2.90 -4.11 12.01
N SER A 73 2.02 -4.49 12.93
CA SER A 73 2.36 -4.91 14.30
C SER A 73 1.72 -6.27 14.63
N PRO A 74 2.18 -6.97 15.68
CA PRO A 74 1.47 -8.13 16.20
C PRO A 74 -0.01 -7.82 16.49
N GLY A 75 -0.91 -8.80 16.24
CA GLY A 75 -2.36 -8.62 16.44
C GLY A 75 -3.08 -7.92 15.28
N LYS A 76 -2.41 -7.72 14.14
CA LYS A 76 -2.97 -7.14 12.91
C LYS A 76 -2.83 -8.08 11.71
N GLU A 77 -2.93 -9.39 11.95
CA GLU A 77 -2.81 -10.44 10.93
C GLU A 77 -3.90 -10.32 9.86
N SER A 78 -5.07 -9.78 10.23
CA SER A 78 -6.16 -9.48 9.28
C SER A 78 -5.75 -8.54 8.16
N ILE A 79 -4.75 -7.67 8.37
CA ILE A 79 -4.20 -6.82 7.29
C ILE A 79 -3.54 -7.69 6.24
N SER A 80 -2.68 -8.63 6.65
CA SER A 80 -2.03 -9.52 5.68
C SER A 80 -3.03 -10.43 5.00
N ASP A 81 -3.98 -10.99 5.75
CA ASP A 81 -4.98 -11.91 5.21
C ASP A 81 -5.78 -11.25 4.08
N TYR A 82 -6.17 -9.97 4.24
CA TYR A 82 -6.94 -9.24 3.24
C TYR A 82 -6.28 -9.18 1.85
N PHE A 83 -4.94 -9.09 1.78
CA PHE A 83 -4.18 -9.02 0.52
C PHE A 83 -3.66 -10.37 0.04
N GLN A 84 -4.00 -11.48 0.70
CA GLN A 84 -3.67 -12.81 0.23
C GLN A 84 -4.75 -13.36 -0.71
N PRO A 85 -4.40 -14.28 -1.63
CA PRO A 85 -5.39 -15.06 -2.37
C PRO A 85 -6.34 -15.83 -1.45
N HIS A 86 -7.63 -15.79 -1.73
CA HIS A 86 -8.66 -16.46 -0.93
C HIS A 86 -9.24 -17.65 -1.70
N ALA A 87 -8.39 -18.64 -2.01
CA ALA A 87 -8.73 -19.73 -2.93
C ALA A 87 -10.06 -20.44 -2.62
N ALA A 88 -10.38 -20.68 -1.34
CA ALA A 88 -11.64 -21.31 -0.95
C ALA A 88 -12.88 -20.43 -1.28
N LEU A 89 -12.77 -19.12 -1.06
CA LEU A 89 -13.82 -18.16 -1.39
C LEU A 89 -13.95 -17.99 -2.91
N GLU A 90 -12.83 -17.81 -3.60
CA GLU A 90 -12.76 -17.68 -5.06
C GLU A 90 -13.38 -18.90 -5.75
N GLN A 91 -13.01 -20.11 -5.33
CA GLN A 91 -13.60 -21.34 -5.88
C GLN A 91 -15.09 -21.44 -5.62
N ARG A 92 -15.56 -21.00 -4.44
CA ARG A 92 -16.99 -21.01 -4.11
C ARG A 92 -17.76 -20.04 -5.01
N LEU A 93 -17.27 -18.81 -5.17
CA LEU A 93 -17.90 -17.79 -6.02
C LEU A 93 -17.90 -18.21 -7.49
N ALA A 94 -16.80 -18.78 -7.98
CA ALA A 94 -16.69 -19.32 -9.33
C ALA A 94 -17.71 -20.44 -9.58
N LYS A 95 -17.87 -21.38 -8.63
CA LYS A 95 -18.87 -22.46 -8.72
C LYS A 95 -20.30 -21.96 -8.69
N SER A 96 -20.56 -20.87 -7.96
CA SER A 96 -21.88 -20.26 -7.86
C SER A 96 -22.22 -19.32 -9.02
N GLY A 97 -21.28 -19.06 -9.94
CA GLY A 97 -21.49 -18.15 -11.08
C GLY A 97 -21.50 -16.66 -10.69
N GLU A 98 -20.97 -16.32 -9.50
CA GLU A 98 -20.96 -14.96 -8.95
C GLU A 98 -19.76 -14.16 -9.48
N GLU A 99 -19.68 -13.99 -10.80
CA GLU A 99 -18.50 -13.40 -11.48
C GLU A 99 -18.15 -12.00 -10.98
N GLY A 100 -19.16 -11.17 -10.68
CA GLY A 100 -18.95 -9.82 -10.15
C GLY A 100 -18.31 -9.80 -8.75
N LEU A 101 -18.71 -10.74 -7.89
CA LEU A 101 -18.10 -10.88 -6.56
C LEU A 101 -16.70 -11.49 -6.66
N LEU A 102 -16.50 -12.45 -7.57
CA LEU A 102 -15.19 -13.03 -7.81
C LEU A 102 -14.18 -11.97 -8.29
N ALA A 103 -14.60 -11.09 -9.21
CA ALA A 103 -13.78 -9.98 -9.68
C ALA A 103 -13.39 -9.02 -8.53
N LYS A 104 -14.33 -8.69 -7.64
CA LYS A 104 -14.06 -7.84 -6.47
C LYS A 104 -13.04 -8.46 -5.51
N VAL A 105 -13.13 -9.77 -5.26
CA VAL A 105 -12.17 -10.48 -4.39
C VAL A 105 -10.76 -10.47 -5.01
N GLY A 106 -10.66 -10.64 -6.32
CA GLY A 106 -9.39 -10.59 -7.05
C GLY A 106 -8.79 -9.19 -7.19
N GLU A 107 -9.60 -8.13 -7.10
CA GLU A 107 -9.13 -6.74 -7.24
C GLU A 107 -8.07 -6.40 -6.19
N ALA A 108 -8.29 -6.76 -4.92
CA ALA A 108 -7.37 -6.43 -3.83
C ALA A 108 -5.99 -7.11 -3.96
N THR A 109 -5.94 -8.33 -4.48
CA THR A 109 -4.70 -9.12 -4.60
C THR A 109 -3.88 -8.77 -5.83
N GLY A 110 -4.48 -8.08 -6.81
CA GLY A 110 -3.86 -7.74 -8.08
C GLY A 110 -3.28 -6.32 -8.19
N LEU A 111 -3.44 -5.46 -7.17
CA LEU A 111 -3.05 -4.05 -7.26
C LEU A 111 -1.53 -3.85 -7.37
N ALA A 112 -0.76 -4.52 -6.52
CA ALA A 112 0.69 -4.43 -6.46
C ALA A 112 1.26 -5.65 -5.72
N LYS A 113 2.58 -5.86 -5.78
CA LYS A 113 3.24 -6.83 -4.91
C LYS A 113 3.23 -6.30 -3.48
N VAL A 114 2.49 -6.93 -2.58
CA VAL A 114 2.41 -6.54 -1.17
C VAL A 114 3.33 -7.43 -0.32
N SER A 115 4.19 -6.81 0.49
CA SER A 115 5.03 -7.47 1.50
C SER A 115 4.84 -6.84 2.87
N PHE A 116 5.24 -7.56 3.93
CA PHE A 116 4.98 -7.17 5.32
C PHE A 116 6.26 -7.16 6.14
N VAL A 117 6.39 -6.14 6.98
CA VAL A 117 7.43 -6.01 7.99
C VAL A 117 6.77 -5.78 9.35
N LEU A 118 7.27 -6.44 10.40
CA LEU A 118 6.75 -6.27 11.75
C LEU A 118 7.49 -5.17 12.51
N GLN A 119 6.75 -4.18 13.00
CA GLN A 119 7.18 -3.24 14.02
C GLN A 119 6.73 -3.76 15.39
N GLN A 120 7.68 -4.29 16.16
CA GLN A 120 7.38 -4.89 17.49
C GLN A 120 7.02 -3.83 18.53
N GLU A 121 7.65 -2.67 18.46
CA GLU A 121 7.44 -1.56 19.40
C GLU A 121 6.96 -0.31 18.67
N ALA A 122 5.87 0.28 19.16
CA ALA A 122 5.24 1.48 18.59
C ALA A 122 6.03 2.76 18.90
N LEU A 123 7.28 2.84 18.44
CA LEU A 123 8.20 3.98 18.65
C LEU A 123 7.99 5.12 17.63
N GLY A 124 6.82 5.16 16.99
CA GLY A 124 6.42 6.22 16.05
C GLY A 124 6.76 5.95 14.59
N LEU A 125 6.41 6.93 13.75
CA LEU A 125 6.48 6.86 12.28
C LEU A 125 7.90 6.64 11.76
N GLY A 126 8.88 7.38 12.29
CA GLY A 126 10.28 7.23 11.86
C GLY A 126 10.82 5.83 12.12
N HIS A 127 10.45 5.23 13.26
CA HIS A 127 10.77 3.84 13.54
C HIS A 127 10.10 2.88 12.55
N ALA A 128 8.82 3.12 12.20
CA ALA A 128 8.12 2.29 11.22
C ALA A 128 8.80 2.32 9.85
N VAL A 129 9.19 3.51 9.37
CA VAL A 129 9.94 3.66 8.12
C VAL A 129 11.30 2.96 8.21
N LEU A 130 12.01 3.09 9.34
CA LEU A 130 13.29 2.42 9.56
C LEU A 130 13.16 0.89 9.50
N MET A 131 12.08 0.31 10.02
CA MET A 131 11.86 -1.14 9.95
C MET A 131 11.81 -1.64 8.49
N ALA A 132 11.36 -0.82 7.54
CA ALA A 132 11.32 -1.18 6.13
C ALA A 132 12.68 -1.09 5.41
N LYS A 133 13.76 -0.66 6.08
CA LYS A 133 15.08 -0.40 5.47
C LYS A 133 15.57 -1.52 4.56
N ASP A 134 15.54 -2.76 5.03
CA ASP A 134 16.09 -3.90 4.27
C ASP A 134 15.18 -4.31 3.11
N ALA A 135 13.86 -4.16 3.26
CA ALA A 135 12.88 -4.43 2.21
C ALA A 135 12.93 -3.36 1.09
N VAL A 136 13.14 -2.10 1.47
CA VAL A 136 13.38 -1.00 0.53
C VAL A 136 14.72 -1.19 -0.18
N GLY A 137 15.81 -1.36 0.56
CA GLY A 137 17.16 -1.39 0.00
C GLY A 137 17.70 0.01 -0.33
N ASN A 138 18.52 0.13 -1.38
CA ASN A 138 19.16 1.39 -1.80
C ASN A 138 18.46 2.00 -3.03
N GLU A 139 17.15 2.21 -2.93
CA GLU A 139 16.30 2.82 -3.96
C GLU A 139 15.40 3.88 -3.33
N PRO A 140 14.98 4.91 -4.08
CA PRO A 140 13.99 5.85 -3.57
C PRO A 140 12.63 5.18 -3.42
N PHE A 141 11.89 5.60 -2.41
CA PHE A 141 10.57 5.09 -2.07
C PHE A 141 9.69 6.23 -1.57
N VAL A 142 8.38 6.04 -1.63
CA VAL A 142 7.40 6.94 -1.01
C VAL A 142 6.91 6.37 0.32
N VAL A 143 6.53 7.25 1.23
CA VAL A 143 5.81 6.87 2.46
C VAL A 143 4.38 7.36 2.31
N ILE A 144 3.41 6.47 2.48
CA ILE A 144 1.99 6.82 2.40
C ILE A 144 1.31 6.46 3.71
N LEU A 145 0.61 7.42 4.30
CA LEU A 145 -0.14 7.21 5.54
C LEU A 145 -1.54 6.70 5.20
N PRO A 146 -1.95 5.52 5.71
CA PRO A 146 -3.19 4.87 5.27
C PRO A 146 -4.46 5.58 5.75
N ASP A 147 -4.37 6.52 6.69
CA ASP A 147 -5.49 7.32 7.17
C ASP A 147 -5.66 8.68 6.46
N ASP A 148 -4.75 9.04 5.55
CA ASP A 148 -4.86 10.25 4.72
C ASP A 148 -5.34 9.87 3.32
N ILE A 149 -6.67 9.89 3.12
CA ILE A 149 -7.28 9.62 1.81
C ILE A 149 -7.33 10.91 0.99
N ILE A 150 -6.63 10.91 -0.14
CA ILE A 150 -6.57 12.06 -1.05
C ILE A 150 -7.56 11.81 -2.19
N ALA A 151 -8.57 12.66 -2.28
CA ALA A 151 -9.46 12.68 -3.44
C ALA A 151 -8.86 13.55 -4.53
N ASN A 152 -8.63 12.98 -5.72
CA ASN A 152 -8.22 13.75 -6.90
C ASN A 152 -9.14 13.48 -8.10
N SER A 153 -9.21 14.44 -9.01
CA SER A 153 -9.77 14.22 -10.35
C SER A 153 -8.63 13.75 -11.27
N PRO A 154 -8.84 12.76 -12.16
CA PRO A 154 -7.78 12.30 -13.04
C PRO A 154 -7.19 13.44 -13.88
N GLY A 155 -5.87 13.64 -13.81
CA GLY A 155 -5.13 14.57 -14.68
C GLY A 155 -4.88 16.00 -14.14
N ALA A 156 -4.89 16.21 -12.82
CA ALA A 156 -4.43 17.46 -12.20
C ALA A 156 -2.90 17.47 -11.93
#